data_AF-A0A392VH56-F1
#
_entry.id   AF-A0A392VH56-F1
#
_cell.length_a   1.000
_cell.length_b   1.000
_cell.length_c   1.000
_cell.angle_alpha   90.00
_cell.angle_beta   90.00
_cell.angle_gamma   90.00
#
_symmetry.space_group_name_H-M   'P 1'
#
loop_
_entity.id
_entity.type
_entity.pdbx_description
1 polymer ?
#
loop_
_entity_poly.entity_id
_entity_poly.type
_entity_poly.pdbx_seq_one_letter_code
_entity_poly.pdbx_strand_id
1 'polypeptide(L)' 'MNSVVANTQSAFIKGRNLVDGVLVVNEIIDLTKKSGRECLILKVGFEKAFDSVDWGFLEYML' A
#
# COMPACT_ATOMS: atom_id res chain seq x y z
N MET A 1 -12.79 -0.83 13.54
CA MET A 1 -12.25 -0.09 12.38
C MET A 1 -10.79 0.32 12.52
N ASN A 2 -10.33 0.88 13.66
CA ASN A 2 -8.92 1.32 13.80
C ASN A 2 -7.87 0.20 13.74
N SER A 3 -8.27 -1.07 13.85
CA SER A 3 -7.38 -2.24 13.76
C SER A 3 -7.17 -2.77 12.34
N VAL A 4 -8.01 -2.39 11.36
CA VAL A 4 -7.99 -2.94 9.99
C VAL A 4 -7.14 -2.09 9.05
N VAL A 5 -7.02 -0.79 9.32
CA VAL A 5 -6.21 0.14 8.52
C VAL A 5 -4.78 0.19 9.07
N ALA A 6 -3.83 -0.37 8.33
CA ALA A 6 -2.41 -0.32 8.70
C ALA A 6 -1.85 1.11 8.60
N ASN A 7 -0.81 1.42 9.38
CA ASN A 7 -0.12 2.72 9.31
C ASN A 7 0.54 3.00 7.95
N THR A 8 0.88 1.94 7.22
CA THR A 8 1.50 2.01 5.89
C THR A 8 0.48 2.20 4.76
N GLN A 9 -0.83 2.11 5.04
CA GLN A 9 -1.86 2.29 4.01
C GLN A 9 -2.17 3.78 3.79
N SER A 10 -1.80 4.31 2.64
CA SER A 10 -1.93 5.75 2.36
C SER A 10 -3.20 6.12 1.57
N ALA A 11 -3.68 5.23 0.70
CA ALA A 11 -4.78 5.53 -0.20
C ALA A 11 -6.15 5.54 0.52
N PHE A 12 -7.03 6.44 0.11
CA PHE A 12 -8.42 6.57 0.58
C PHE A 12 -8.59 6.84 2.09
N ILE A 13 -7.54 7.29 2.79
CA ILE A 13 -7.60 7.67 4.21
C ILE A 13 -7.49 9.19 4.34
N LYS A 14 -8.44 9.82 5.04
CA LYS A 14 -8.41 11.27 5.28
C LYS A 14 -7.12 11.66 6.03
N GLY A 15 -6.40 12.63 5.49
CA GLY A 15 -5.15 13.14 6.08
C GLY A 15 -3.89 12.35 5.73
N ARG A 16 -3.98 11.30 4.88
CA ARG A 16 -2.82 10.63 4.27
C ARG A 16 -2.78 10.96 2.78
N ASN A 17 -1.58 11.19 2.25
CA ASN A 17 -1.39 11.58 0.85
C ASN A 17 -0.75 10.44 0.05
N LEU A 18 -1.10 10.35 -1.24
CA LEU A 18 -0.45 9.41 -2.17
C LEU A 18 1.06 9.65 -2.27
N VAL A 19 1.48 10.92 -2.15
CA VAL A 19 2.87 11.34 -2.21
C VAL A 19 3.70 10.71 -1.07
N ASP A 20 3.10 10.45 0.09
CA ASP A 20 3.78 9.83 1.22
C ASP A 20 4.28 8.42 0.85
N GLY A 21 3.48 7.65 0.09
CA GLY A 21 3.89 6.34 -0.41
C GLY A 21 5.03 6.41 -1.41
N VAL A 22 5.03 7.43 -2.28
CA VAL A 22 6.12 7.66 -3.25
C VAL A 22 7.43 8.03 -2.54
N LEU A 23 7.35 8.86 -1.49
CA LEU A 23 8.51 9.25 -0.69
C LEU A 23 9.15 8.05 -0.01
N VAL A 24 8.36 7.20 0.64
CA VAL A 24 8.85 5.99 1.32
C VAL A 24 9.60 5.06 0.35
N VAL A 25 9.06 4.83 -0.85
CA VAL A 25 9.72 4.00 -1.86
C VAL A 25 11.05 4.62 -2.31
N ASN A 26 11.10 5.94 -2.51
CA ASN A 26 12.33 6.64 -2.90
C ASN A 26 13.42 6.51 -1.82
N GLU A 27 13.07 6.68 -0.55
CA GLU A 27 14.00 6.53 0.57
C GLU A 27 14.54 5.09 0.69
N ILE A 28 13.68 4.09 0.49
CA ILE A 28 14.09 2.67 0.49
C ILE A 28 15.08 2.40 -0.65
N ILE A 29 14.82 2.92 -1.85
CA ILE A 29 15.72 2.78 -3.01
C ILE A 29 17.07 3.45 -2.73
N ASP A 30 17.05 4.67 -2.21
CA ASP A 30 18.27 5.43 -1.89
C ASP A 30 19.10 4.72 -0.81
N LEU A 31 18.46 4.27 0.27
CA LEU A 31 19.10 3.50 1.35
C LEU A 31 19.71 2.20 0.82
N THR A 32 18.97 1.48 -0.03
CA THR A 32 19.46 0.25 -0.67
C THR A 32 20.75 0.53 -1.45
N LYS A 33 20.73 1.54 -2.33
CA LYS A 33 21.89 1.94 -3.14
C LYS A 33 23.09 2.31 -2.26
N LYS A 34 22.86 3.10 -1.21
CA LYS A 34 23.91 3.52 -0.27
C LYS A 34 24.49 2.36 0.54
N SER A 35 23.66 1.38 0.88
CA SER A 35 24.07 0.21 1.66
C SER A 35 24.72 -0.90 0.83
N GLY A 36 24.74 -0.78 -0.51
CA GLY A 36 25.28 -1.80 -1.41
C GLY A 36 24.51 -3.12 -1.37
N ARG A 37 23.24 -3.09 -0.93
CA ARG A 37 22.38 -4.28 -0.82
C ARG A 37 21.57 -4.46 -2.09
N GLU A 38 21.21 -5.71 -2.39
CA GLU A 38 20.23 -6.02 -3.43
C GLU A 38 18.81 -5.70 -2.92
N CYS A 39 17.94 -5.24 -3.82
CA CYS A 39 16.54 -4.96 -3.51
C CYS A 39 15.63 -5.36 -4.66
N LEU A 40 14.50 -5.96 -4.32
CA LEU A 40 13.41 -6.29 -5.23
C LEU A 40 12.19 -5.48 -4.83
N ILE A 41 11.63 -4.71 -5.78
CA ILE A 41 10.36 -4.01 -5.59
C ILE A 41 9.29 -4.76 -6.38
N LEU A 42 8.30 -5.29 -5.66
CA LEU A 42 7.15 -5.95 -6.26
C LEU A 42 5.97 -4.97 -6.32
N LYS A 43 5.56 -4.61 -7.53
CA LYS A 43 4.34 -3.84 -7.77
C LYS A 43 3.22 -4.79 -8.14
N VAL A 44 2.20 -4.88 -7.29
CA VAL A 44 0.99 -5.68 -7.52
C VAL A 44 -0.20 -4.76 -7.70
N GLY A 45 -1.14 -5.15 -8.57
CA GLY A 45 -2.42 -4.48 -8.75
C GLY A 45 -3.52 -5.51 -8.99
N PHE A 46 -4.75 -5.14 -8.69
CA PHE A 46 -5.93 -5.95 -8.98
C PHE A 46 -6.56 -5.48 -10.29
N GLU A 47 -6.92 -6.42 -11.15
CA GLU A 47 -7.79 -6.12 -12.29
C GLU A 47 -9.20 -5.84 -11.78
N LYS A 48 -9.73 -4.66 -12.10
CA LYS A 48 -11.10 -4.26 -11.77
C LYS A 48 -11.49 -4.55 -10.32
N ALA A 49 -10.72 -4.02 -9.37
CA ALA A 49 -10.82 -4.38 -7.95
C ALA A 49 -12.25 -4.34 -7.39
N PHE A 50 -13.07 -3.36 -7.79
CA PHE A 50 -14.46 -3.23 -7.34
C PHE A 50 -15.43 -4.16 -8.07
N ASP A 51 -15.12 -4.60 -9.29
CA ASP A 51 -15.97 -5.57 -10.00
C ASP A 51 -15.67 -7.01 -9.52
N SER A 52 -14.44 -7.25 -9.10
CA SER A 52 -13.92 -8.57 -8.71
C SER A 52 -14.03 -8.87 -7.22
N VAL A 53 -14.42 -7.89 -6.38
CA VAL A 53 -14.54 -8.09 -4.93
C VAL A 53 -15.77 -8.94 -4.59
N ASP A 54 -15.59 -9.89 -3.66
CA ASP A 54 -16.74 -10.59 -3.05
C ASP A 54 -17.41 -9.67 -2.03
N TRP A 55 -18.59 -9.17 -2.41
CA TRP A 55 -19.39 -8.28 -1.58
C TRP A 55 -19.93 -8.94 -0.31
N GLY A 56 -20.25 -10.25 -0.35
CA GLY A 56 -20.72 -10.97 0.83
C GLY A 56 -19.62 -11.14 1.88
N PHE A 57 -18.38 -11.36 1.43
CA PHE A 57 -17.23 -11.34 2.33
C PHE A 57 -16.99 -9.94 2.92
N LEU A 58 -17.14 -8.89 2.11
CA LEU A 58 -16.97 -7.52 2.59
C LEU A 58 -17.99 -7.15 3.67
N GLU A 59 -19.26 -7.52 3.50
CA GLU A 59 -20.32 -7.31 4.51
C GLU A 59 -20.04 -8.08 5.81
N TYR A 60 -19.50 -9.30 5.73
CA TYR A 60 -19.12 -10.06 6.93
C TYR A 60 -17.96 -9.41 7.71
N MET A 61 -17.03 -8.75 7.02
CA MET A 61 -15.84 -8.14 7.62
C MET A 61 -16.07 -6.75 8.21
N LEU A 62 -17.08 -6.01 7.74
CA LEU A 62 -17.40 -4.64 8.16
C LEU A 62 -18.29 -4.60 9.40
#